data_AF-A0A535DCW0-F1
#
_entry.id   AF-A0A535DCW0-F1
#
_cell.length_a   1.000
_cell.length_b   1.000
_cell.length_c   1.000
_cell.angle_alpha   90.00
_cell.angle_beta   90.00
_cell.angle_gamma   90.00
#
_symmetry.space_group_name_H-M   'P 1'
#
loop_
_entity.id
_entity.type
_entity.pdbx_description
1 polymer ?
#
loop_
_entity_poly.entity_id
_entity_poly.type
_entity_poly.pdbx_seq_one_letter_code
_entity_poly.pdbx_strand_id
1 'polypeptide(L)'
;MRSPIDVLAGRVSGFKKIEIARRTVPCFKNVIEKEGETLSLCLLVDSGRLYRFPYESAKGINGLAIKARYLRGEMEHFRLREFQPGHCRYVERAEKAG
;
A
#
# COMPACT_ATOMS: atom_id res chain seq x y z
N MET A 1 11.29 3.54 -31.21
CA MET A 1 10.59 4.33 -30.18
C MET A 1 9.60 3.38 -29.50
N ARG A 2 9.63 3.18 -28.18
CA ARG A 2 8.71 2.25 -27.50
C ARG A 2 7.32 2.87 -27.41
N SER A 3 6.26 2.12 -27.73
CA SER A 3 4.90 2.59 -27.54
C SER A 3 4.62 2.78 -26.04
N PRO A 4 3.80 3.77 -25.62
CA PRO A 4 3.34 3.89 -24.24
C PRO A 4 2.75 2.59 -23.69
N ILE A 5 2.13 1.78 -24.55
CA ILE A 5 1.59 0.45 -24.20
C ILE A 5 2.72 -0.53 -23.86
N ASP A 6 3.84 -0.52 -24.57
CA ASP A 6 4.99 -1.40 -24.29
C ASP A 6 5.60 -1.10 -22.91
N VAL A 7 5.60 0.18 -22.52
CA VAL A 7 6.07 0.62 -21.20
C VAL A 7 5.16 0.08 -20.09
N LEU A 8 3.84 0.04 -20.32
CA LEU A 8 2.82 -0.47 -19.40
C LEU A 8 2.74 -2.01 -19.38
N ALA A 9 3.05 -2.67 -20.50
CA ALA A 9 3.10 -4.12 -20.64
C ALA A 9 4.33 -4.76 -19.95
N GLY A 10 5.36 -3.96 -19.67
CA GLY A 10 6.54 -4.41 -18.93
C GLY A 10 6.22 -4.98 -17.55
N ARG A 11 7.12 -5.80 -17.01
CA ARG A 11 6.99 -6.41 -15.68
C ARG A 11 7.90 -5.72 -14.65
N VAL A 12 7.47 -5.71 -13.40
CA VAL A 12 8.23 -5.29 -12.23
C VAL A 12 7.97 -6.29 -11.12
N SER A 13 9.02 -6.82 -10.49
CA SER A 13 8.91 -7.74 -9.34
C SER A 13 7.99 -8.95 -9.57
N GLY A 14 7.94 -9.45 -10.81
CA GLY A 14 7.13 -10.60 -11.21
C GLY A 14 5.71 -10.26 -11.71
N PHE A 15 5.22 -9.03 -11.57
CA PHE A 15 3.88 -8.61 -12.01
C PHE A 15 3.93 -7.69 -13.23
N LYS A 16 2.86 -7.61 -14.01
CA LYS A 16 2.75 -6.54 -15.03
C LYS A 16 2.58 -5.19 -14.34
N LYS A 17 3.17 -4.11 -14.86
CA LYS A 17 3.02 -2.77 -14.23
C LYS A 17 1.55 -2.36 -14.11
N ILE A 18 0.75 -2.64 -15.13
CA ILE A 18 -0.70 -2.39 -15.12
C ILE A 18 -1.44 -3.21 -14.06
N GLU A 19 -0.97 -4.43 -13.79
CA GLU A 19 -1.56 -5.29 -12.76
C GLU A 19 -1.31 -4.72 -11.37
N ILE A 20 -0.07 -4.26 -11.11
CA ILE A 20 0.27 -3.60 -9.83
C ILE A 20 -0.63 -2.38 -9.62
N ALA A 21 -0.77 -1.53 -10.64
CA ALA A 21 -1.59 -0.32 -10.54
C ALA A 21 -3.09 -0.62 -10.33
N ARG A 22 -3.64 -1.67 -10.94
CA ARG A 22 -5.05 -2.05 -10.79
C ARG A 22 -5.35 -2.71 -9.45
N ARG A 23 -4.41 -3.51 -8.93
CA ARG A 23 -4.58 -4.26 -7.69
C ARG A 23 -4.18 -3.47 -6.45
N THR A 24 -3.61 -2.28 -6.62
CA THR A 24 -3.19 -1.41 -5.50
C THR A 24 -3.74 0.01 -5.65
N VAL A 25 -4.61 0.42 -4.72
CA VAL A 25 -5.30 1.72 -4.76
C VAL A 25 -4.89 2.55 -3.54
N PRO A 26 -4.26 3.72 -3.72
CA PRO A 26 -3.89 4.59 -2.61
C PRO A 26 -5.12 5.35 -2.06
N CYS A 27 -5.16 5.59 -0.75
CA CYS A 27 -6.16 6.44 -0.11
C CYS A 27 -5.61 7.07 1.19
N PHE A 28 -6.13 8.22 1.59
CA PHE A 28 -5.80 8.82 2.89
C PHE A 28 -6.85 8.45 3.95
N LYS A 29 -6.39 8.09 5.15
CA LYS A 29 -7.22 7.73 6.31
C LYS A 29 -6.55 8.17 7.59
N ASN A 30 -7.34 8.47 8.62
CA ASN A 30 -6.81 8.65 9.96
C ASN A 30 -6.46 7.28 10.55
N VAL A 31 -5.20 7.11 10.93
CA VAL A 31 -4.72 5.91 11.61
C VAL A 31 -4.64 6.22 13.09
N ILE A 32 -5.29 5.37 13.90
CA ILE A 32 -5.28 5.50 15.36
C ILE A 32 -3.97 4.91 15.89
N GLU A 33 -3.09 5.76 16.41
CA GLU A 33 -1.83 5.40 17.04
C GLU A 33 -1.88 5.62 18.57
N LYS A 34 -0.82 5.27 19.30
CA LYS A 34 -0.79 5.45 20.77
C LYS A 34 -0.89 6.92 21.19
N GLU A 35 -0.27 7.81 20.43
CA GLU A 35 -0.16 9.23 20.73
C GLU A 35 -1.36 10.04 20.21
N GLY A 36 -2.25 9.41 19.46
CA GLY A 36 -3.43 10.05 18.87
C GLY A 36 -3.71 9.59 17.45
N GLU A 37 -4.62 10.30 16.79
CA GLU A 37 -4.98 10.05 15.40
C GLU A 37 -4.09 10.84 14.44
N THR A 38 -3.54 10.15 13.45
CA THR A 38 -2.67 10.77 12.43
C THR A 38 -3.18 10.46 11.04
N LEU A 39 -3.35 11.49 10.20
CA LEU A 39 -3.65 11.30 8.78
C LEU A 39 -2.47 10.57 8.10
N SER A 40 -2.74 9.43 7.47
CA SER A 40 -1.71 8.61 6.82
C SER A 40 -2.14 8.16 5.43
N LEU A 41 -1.16 8.07 4.52
CA LEU A 41 -1.35 7.38 3.26
C LEU A 41 -1.47 5.86 3.50
N CYS A 42 -2.52 5.28 2.94
CA CYS A 42 -2.82 3.85 2.99
C CYS A 42 -2.92 3.28 1.58
N LEU A 43 -2.76 1.97 1.45
CA LEU A 43 -2.83 1.23 0.21
C LEU A 43 -3.81 0.07 0.33
N LEU A 44 -4.90 0.13 -0.43
CA LEU A 44 -5.84 -0.98 -0.61
C LEU A 44 -5.27 -1.96 -1.63
N VAL A 45 -5.21 -3.23 -1.27
CA VAL A 45 -4.60 -4.32 -2.05
C VAL A 45 -5.65 -5.39 -2.29
N ASP A 46 -5.80 -5.80 -3.55
CA ASP A 46 -6.76 -6.82 -4.00
C ASP A 46 -8.20 -6.59 -3.51
N SER A 47 -8.57 -5.32 -3.31
CA SER A 47 -9.89 -4.90 -2.81
C SER A 47 -10.29 -5.46 -1.43
N GLY A 48 -9.40 -6.15 -0.72
CA GLY A 48 -9.73 -6.82 0.54
C GLY A 48 -8.78 -6.54 1.70
N ARG A 49 -7.63 -5.90 1.45
CA ARG A 49 -6.60 -5.68 2.48
C ARG A 49 -6.14 -4.23 2.43
N LEU A 50 -6.13 -3.55 3.58
CA LEU A 50 -5.56 -2.21 3.70
C LEU A 50 -4.26 -2.25 4.46
N TYR A 51 -3.29 -1.48 3.99
CA TYR A 51 -2.00 -1.33 4.64
C TYR A 51 -1.68 0.14 4.81
N ARG A 52 -0.92 0.49 5.85
CA ARG A 52 -0.24 1.78 5.87
C ARG A 52 0.83 1.79 4.77
N PHE A 53 1.00 2.92 4.11
CA PHE A 53 1.97 3.10 3.05
C PHE A 53 2.92 4.26 3.40
N PRO A 54 4.01 3.99 4.15
CA PRO A 54 4.92 5.03 4.65
C PRO A 54 5.86 5.60 3.55
N TYR A 55 5.69 5.21 2.29
CA TYR A 55 6.60 5.52 1.19
C TYR A 55 6.04 6.60 0.27
N GLU A 56 5.54 7.70 0.83
CA GLU A 56 4.86 8.76 0.07
C GLU A 56 5.74 9.40 -1.02
N SER A 57 7.06 9.43 -0.79
CA SER A 57 8.04 10.01 -1.70
C SER A 57 8.45 9.08 -2.86
N ALA A 58 8.07 7.80 -2.83
CA ALA A 58 8.50 6.83 -3.83
C ALA A 58 7.74 7.00 -5.16
N LYS A 59 8.47 7.31 -6.25
CA LYS A 59 7.91 7.56 -7.58
C LYS A 59 8.37 6.53 -8.62
N GLY A 60 7.66 6.49 -9.75
CA GLY A 60 8.03 5.70 -10.93
C GLY A 60 8.16 4.20 -10.66
N ILE A 61 9.23 3.59 -11.20
CA ILE A 61 9.48 2.15 -11.10
C ILE A 61 9.68 1.71 -9.65
N ASN A 62 10.31 2.53 -8.80
CA ASN A 62 10.54 2.21 -7.40
C ASN A 62 9.20 2.11 -6.64
N GLY A 63 8.28 3.05 -6.88
CA GLY A 63 6.94 2.99 -6.32
C GLY A 63 6.18 1.71 -6.74
N LEU A 64 6.33 1.28 -7.99
CA LEU A 64 5.74 0.01 -8.47
C LEU A 64 6.39 -1.22 -7.80
N ALA A 65 7.71 -1.21 -7.63
CA ALA A 65 8.42 -2.30 -6.97
C ALA A 65 7.98 -2.45 -5.51
N ILE A 66 7.83 -1.33 -4.78
CA ILE A 66 7.30 -1.31 -3.41
C ILE A 66 5.88 -1.87 -3.39
N LYS A 67 4.98 -1.38 -4.25
CA LYS A 67 3.58 -1.85 -4.34
C LYS A 67 3.49 -3.36 -4.63
N ALA A 68 4.40 -3.90 -5.46
CA ALA A 68 4.45 -5.33 -5.71
C ALA A 68 4.78 -6.17 -4.45
N ARG A 69 5.53 -5.63 -3.48
CA ARG A 69 5.80 -6.31 -2.21
C ARG A 69 4.53 -6.52 -1.40
N TYR A 70 3.61 -5.55 -1.42
CA TYR A 70 2.29 -5.69 -0.78
C TYR A 70 1.47 -6.81 -1.43
N LEU A 71 1.49 -6.93 -2.75
CA LEU A 71 0.80 -8.03 -3.47
C LEU A 71 1.37 -9.41 -3.13
N ARG A 72 2.65 -9.50 -2.77
CA ARG A 72 3.29 -10.76 -2.34
C ARG A 72 3.09 -11.07 -0.84
N GLY A 73 2.43 -10.19 -0.08
CA GLY A 73 2.26 -10.36 1.37
C GLY A 73 3.53 -10.09 2.19
N GLU A 74 4.55 -9.46 1.62
CA GLU A 74 5.80 -9.14 2.36
C GLU A 74 5.60 -8.01 3.39
N MET A 75 4.48 -7.29 3.30
CA MET A 75 4.20 -6.08 4.07
C MET A 75 3.09 -6.30 5.12
N GLU A 76 2.84 -7.55 5.55
CA GLU A 76 1.79 -7.86 6.54
C GLU A 76 1.94 -7.10 7.87
N HIS A 77 3.15 -6.72 8.25
CA HIS A 77 3.40 -5.89 9.44
C HIS A 77 2.81 -4.47 9.33
N PHE A 78 2.49 -3.99 8.13
CA PHE A 78 1.77 -2.72 7.91
C PHE A 78 0.25 -2.90 7.79
N ARG A 79 -0.28 -4.11 7.95
CA ARG A 79 -1.69 -4.41 7.72
C ARG A 79 -2.60 -3.74 8.75
N LEU A 80 -3.70 -3.19 8.25
CA LEU A 80 -4.75 -2.54 9.02
C LEU A 80 -5.96 -3.49 9.15
N ARG A 81 -6.57 -3.50 10.34
CA ARG A 81 -7.58 -4.47 10.81
C ARG A 81 -8.96 -4.21 10.26
N GLU A 82 -9.40 -2.95 10.27
CA GLU A 82 -10.77 -2.57 9.92
C GLU A 82 -10.82 -1.25 9.16
N PHE A 83 -11.77 -1.19 8.24
CA PHE A 83 -12.24 0.02 7.61
C PHE A 83 -13.43 0.56 8.40
N GLN A 84 -13.21 1.61 9.19
CA GLN A 84 -14.31 2.51 9.52
C GLN A 84 -14.30 3.68 8.52
N PRO A 85 -15.47 4.25 8.17
CA PRO A 85 -15.51 5.54 7.49
C PRO A 85 -14.66 6.54 8.27
N GLY A 86 -13.64 7.13 7.62
CA GLY A 86 -12.69 8.06 8.25
C GLY A 86 -11.47 7.44 8.93
N HIS A 87 -11.58 6.28 9.58
CA HIS A 87 -10.54 5.76 10.49
C HIS A 87 -10.11 4.32 10.20
N CYS A 88 -8.84 4.01 10.49
CA CYS A 88 -8.26 2.68 10.38
C CYS A 88 -7.45 2.32 11.63
N ARG A 89 -7.44 1.03 11.98
CA ARG A 89 -6.69 0.45 13.12
C ARG A 89 -5.68 -0.57 12.62
N TYR A 90 -4.56 -0.76 13.32
CA TYR A 90 -3.59 -1.81 12.99
C TYR A 90 -4.07 -3.23 13.39
N VAL A 91 -3.65 -4.25 12.62
CA VAL A 91 -3.92 -5.68 12.91
C VAL A 91 -3.19 -6.14 14.17
N GLU A 92 -1.96 -5.67 14.40
CA GLU A 92 -1.20 -5.88 15.63
C GLU A 92 -0.76 -4.53 16.23
N ARG A 93 -0.91 -4.40 17.55
CA ARG A 93 -0.81 -3.14 18.31
C ARG A 93 0.54 -2.44 18.11
N ALA A 94 0.48 -1.11 18.09
CA ALA A 94 1.63 -0.24 18.38
C ALA A 94 2.31 -0.55 19.74
N GLU A 95 1.66 -1.33 20.63
CA GLU A 95 2.09 -1.68 21.99
C GLU A 95 3.01 -2.90 22.15
N LYS A 96 3.46 -3.60 21.10
CA LYS A 96 4.68 -4.44 21.25
C LYS A 96 5.97 -3.61 21.28
N ALA A 97 5.88 -2.30 21.01
CA ALA A 97 6.86 -1.28 21.36
C ALA A 97 6.45 -0.61 22.69
N GLY A 98 6.26 -1.41 23.73
CA GLY A 98 6.15 -0.97 25.11
C GLY A 98 7.39 -1.43 25.85
#